data_AF-A0A069EZM2-F1
#
_entry.id   AF-A0A069EZM2-F1
#
_cell.length_a   1.000
_cell.length_b   1.000
_cell.length_c   1.000
_cell.angle_alpha   90.00
_cell.angle_beta   90.00
_cell.angle_gamma   90.00
#
_symmetry.space_group_name_H-M   'P 1'
#
loop_
_entity.id
_entity.type
_entity.pdbx_description
1 polymer ?
#
loop_
_entity_poly.entity_id
_entity_poly.type
_entity_poly.pdbx_seq_one_letter_code
_entity_poly.pdbx_strand_id
1 'polypeptide(L)'
;MEHARDLLKDALRFQERLLASPFQKELIEGASPVLWYGRPTDGQWLTIGTNPSRGEFFERDGKVRSDDAQKFYWRDQSFEAYLEDETALDATIEYATAYFEAGRATTSWFGKPDGAKLEALLEGMDQSFYDGSVIHVDFFKYATYRQMGQIRDGRRWMEHPDSLALLERTIRLIRPERLIVLGRDNCMAMTGFTEKRTVTGYPSAVYELGLHPAGIPMVGLHFKPSEVFVGLGNGVDLNGLHHGSYAKREHLLKIGAHIHQEADIFFS
;
A
#
# COMPACT_ATOMS: atom_id res chain seq x y z
N MET A 1 20.30 -5.97 -3.85
CA MET A 1 19.93 -5.72 -5.26
C MET A 1 19.54 -6.99 -6.00
N GLU A 2 20.36 -8.04 -6.03
CA GLU A 2 20.05 -9.30 -6.76
C GLU A 2 18.68 -9.89 -6.43
N HIS A 3 18.37 -10.16 -5.15
CA HIS A 3 17.06 -10.66 -4.73
C HIS A 3 15.87 -9.76 -5.12
N ALA A 4 16.09 -8.44 -5.20
CA ALA A 4 15.07 -7.48 -5.63
C ALA A 4 14.82 -7.57 -7.13
N ARG A 5 15.88 -7.75 -7.94
CA ARG A 5 15.75 -7.99 -9.38
C ARG A 5 15.01 -9.28 -9.66
N ASP A 6 15.33 -10.36 -8.95
CA ASP A 6 14.63 -11.64 -9.15
C ASP A 6 13.15 -11.52 -8.84
N LEU A 7 12.81 -10.82 -7.75
CA LEU A 7 11.42 -10.52 -7.41
C LEU A 7 10.72 -9.67 -8.48
N LEU A 8 11.41 -8.66 -9.03
CA LEU A 8 10.89 -7.84 -10.12
C LEU A 8 10.69 -8.66 -11.40
N LYS A 9 11.66 -9.51 -11.78
CA LYS A 9 11.55 -10.39 -12.96
C LYS A 9 10.36 -11.33 -12.85
N ASP A 10 10.11 -11.88 -11.66
CA ASP A 10 8.94 -12.73 -11.44
C ASP A 10 7.63 -11.93 -11.49
N ALA A 11 7.62 -10.70 -10.96
CA ALA A 11 6.49 -9.80 -11.12
C ALA A 11 6.22 -9.45 -12.59
N LEU A 12 7.27 -9.23 -13.40
CA LEU A 12 7.16 -8.96 -14.83
C LEU A 12 6.60 -10.15 -15.61
N ARG A 13 7.08 -11.37 -15.33
CA ARG A 13 6.54 -12.60 -15.93
C ARG A 13 5.06 -12.79 -15.61
N PHE A 14 4.64 -12.43 -14.40
CA PHE A 14 3.21 -12.50 -14.06
C PHE A 14 2.41 -11.35 -14.70
N GLN A 15 2.98 -10.16 -14.86
CA GLN A 15 2.36 -9.08 -15.64
C GLN A 15 2.08 -9.48 -17.08
N GLU A 16 3.05 -10.12 -17.73
CA GLU A 16 2.91 -10.64 -19.09
C GLU A 16 1.75 -11.64 -19.20
N ARG A 17 1.62 -12.56 -18.23
CA ARG A 17 0.47 -13.49 -18.16
C ARG A 17 -0.86 -12.76 -17.96
N LEU A 18 -0.89 -11.71 -17.14
CA LEU A 18 -2.09 -10.90 -16.93
C LEU A 18 -2.51 -10.17 -18.22
N LEU A 19 -1.54 -9.65 -18.99
CA LEU A 19 -1.78 -9.02 -20.29
C LEU A 19 -2.23 -10.03 -21.35
N ALA A 20 -1.86 -11.31 -21.23
CA ALA A 20 -2.39 -12.39 -22.07
C ALA A 20 -3.77 -12.92 -21.61
N SER A 21 -4.38 -12.29 -20.60
CA SER A 21 -5.66 -12.73 -20.02
C SER A 21 -6.79 -11.72 -20.24
N PRO A 22 -8.06 -12.06 -19.93
CA PRO A 22 -9.16 -11.09 -19.94
C PRO A 22 -8.97 -9.87 -19.03
N PHE A 23 -8.01 -9.90 -18.10
CA PHE A 23 -7.66 -8.79 -17.22
C PHE A 23 -6.88 -7.67 -17.91
N GLN A 24 -6.35 -7.89 -19.12
CA GLN A 24 -5.51 -6.93 -19.86
C GLN A 24 -6.12 -5.52 -19.94
N LYS A 25 -7.45 -5.43 -20.11
CA LYS A 25 -8.18 -4.15 -20.28
C LYS A 25 -8.18 -3.28 -19.03
N GLU A 26 -7.88 -3.87 -17.87
CA GLU A 26 -7.80 -3.17 -16.60
C GLU A 26 -6.38 -2.69 -16.30
N LEU A 27 -5.36 -3.32 -16.90
CA LEU A 27 -3.96 -3.03 -16.65
C LEU A 27 -3.48 -1.82 -17.43
N ILE A 28 -2.53 -1.10 -16.84
CA ILE A 28 -1.75 -0.08 -17.54
C ILE A 28 -0.50 -0.76 -18.09
N GLU A 29 -0.47 -1.03 -19.39
CA GLU A 29 0.54 -1.89 -20.02
C GLU A 29 2.00 -1.43 -19.82
N GLY A 30 2.25 -0.13 -19.92
CA GLY A 30 3.59 0.45 -19.73
C GLY A 30 3.99 0.69 -18.27
N ALA A 31 3.07 0.54 -17.31
CA ALA A 31 3.39 0.67 -15.90
C ALA A 31 4.20 -0.56 -15.44
N SER A 32 5.43 -0.34 -14.99
CA SER A 32 6.21 -1.42 -14.37
C SER A 32 5.55 -1.90 -13.06
N PRO A 33 5.75 -3.18 -12.65
CA PRO A 33 5.27 -3.66 -11.36
C PRO A 33 5.92 -2.89 -10.22
N VAL A 34 5.12 -2.44 -9.26
CA VAL A 34 5.61 -1.70 -8.09
C VAL A 34 5.78 -2.64 -6.93
N LEU A 35 7.03 -3.01 -6.63
CA LEU A 35 7.31 -3.94 -5.53
C LEU A 35 7.01 -3.31 -4.16
N TRP A 36 7.43 -2.05 -3.97
CA TRP A 36 7.29 -1.24 -2.77
C TRP A 36 7.35 0.26 -3.08
N TYR A 37 7.16 1.08 -2.05
CA TYR A 37 7.21 2.52 -2.04
C TYR A 37 8.07 2.93 -0.84
N GLY A 38 9.22 3.55 -1.10
CA GLY A 38 10.19 3.92 -0.06
C GLY A 38 11.35 2.95 0.07
N ARG A 39 12.42 3.38 0.73
CA ARG A 39 13.68 2.65 0.81
C ARG A 39 13.59 1.57 1.89
N PRO A 40 13.81 0.27 1.57
CA PRO A 40 13.86 -0.76 2.58
C PRO A 40 15.03 -0.53 3.55
N THR A 41 14.74 -0.48 4.85
CA THR A 41 15.70 -0.42 5.95
C THR A 41 15.31 -1.44 7.03
N ASP A 42 16.25 -1.76 7.91
CA ASP A 42 15.95 -2.64 9.04
C ASP A 42 15.04 -1.93 10.05
N GLY A 43 14.17 -2.69 10.71
CA GLY A 43 13.29 -2.17 11.76
C GLY A 43 12.01 -1.49 11.26
N GLN A 44 11.75 -1.47 9.96
CA GLN A 44 10.59 -0.75 9.41
C GLN A 44 9.25 -1.39 9.73
N TRP A 45 8.23 -0.55 9.84
CA TRP A 45 6.85 -0.99 9.71
C TRP A 45 6.46 -1.02 8.23
N LEU A 46 5.66 -2.01 7.84
CA LEU A 46 5.20 -2.19 6.48
C LEU A 46 3.69 -1.95 6.40
N THR A 47 3.28 -0.93 5.67
CA THR A 47 1.87 -0.73 5.33
C THR A 47 1.50 -1.50 4.07
N ILE A 48 0.31 -2.11 4.04
CA ILE A 48 -0.17 -2.93 2.92
C ILE A 48 -1.46 -2.34 2.34
N GLY A 49 -1.35 -1.76 1.15
CA GLY A 49 -2.43 -1.20 0.34
C GLY A 49 -3.05 -2.23 -0.61
N THR A 50 -3.87 -1.74 -1.54
CA THR A 50 -4.59 -2.60 -2.49
C THR A 50 -3.79 -2.76 -3.79
N ASN A 51 -3.57 -1.67 -4.53
CA ASN A 51 -2.83 -1.65 -5.79
C ASN A 51 -2.41 -0.23 -6.20
N PRO A 52 -1.36 -0.09 -7.03
CA PRO A 52 -0.93 1.21 -7.52
C PRO A 52 -2.03 1.91 -8.33
N SER A 53 -2.28 3.17 -8.02
CA SER A 53 -3.31 3.95 -8.72
C SER A 53 -2.83 4.42 -10.10
N ARG A 54 -3.77 4.60 -11.03
CA ARG A 54 -3.52 5.28 -12.31
C ARG A 54 -2.79 6.63 -12.14
N GLY A 55 -3.09 7.38 -11.08
CA GLY A 55 -2.52 8.70 -10.82
C GLY A 55 -1.01 8.68 -10.53
N GLU A 56 -0.46 7.51 -10.19
CA GLU A 56 0.99 7.33 -10.01
C GLU A 56 1.76 7.38 -11.33
N PHE A 57 1.11 7.02 -12.45
CA PHE A 57 1.74 6.91 -13.77
C PHE A 57 1.29 8.01 -14.73
N PHE A 58 0.08 8.55 -14.53
CA PHE A 58 -0.50 9.55 -15.42
C PHE A 58 -0.72 10.90 -14.73
N GLU A 59 -0.60 11.95 -15.53
CA GLU A 59 -1.12 13.27 -15.23
C GLU A 59 -2.64 13.33 -15.36
N ARG A 60 -3.24 14.44 -14.91
CA ARG A 60 -4.70 14.65 -14.99
C ARG A 60 -5.22 14.70 -16.43
N ASP A 61 -4.41 15.16 -17.37
CA ASP A 61 -4.74 15.21 -18.79
C ASP A 61 -4.59 13.84 -19.49
N GLY A 62 -4.11 12.83 -18.78
CA GLY A 62 -3.94 11.47 -19.27
C GLY A 62 -2.58 11.19 -19.91
N LYS A 63 -1.63 12.15 -19.92
CA LYS A 63 -0.26 11.89 -20.35
C LYS A 63 0.51 11.08 -19.30
N VAL A 64 1.44 10.25 -19.78
CA VAL A 64 2.40 9.54 -18.90
C VAL A 64 3.28 10.59 -18.24
N ARG A 65 3.49 10.46 -16.92
CA ARG A 65 4.41 11.30 -16.16
C ARG A 65 5.84 11.03 -16.62
N SER A 66 6.57 12.09 -16.95
CA SER A 66 8.01 12.05 -17.28
C SER A 66 8.80 12.97 -16.35
N ASP A 67 10.13 12.88 -16.43
CA ASP A 67 11.07 13.78 -15.76
C ASP A 67 10.80 13.88 -14.25
N ASP A 68 10.83 15.09 -13.69
CA ASP A 68 10.61 15.35 -12.26
C ASP A 68 9.20 14.94 -11.77
N ALA A 69 8.23 14.81 -12.68
CA ALA A 69 6.87 14.38 -12.35
C ALA A 69 6.74 12.86 -12.27
N GLN A 70 7.73 12.11 -12.74
CA GLN A 70 7.71 10.65 -12.80
C GLN A 70 7.95 10.03 -11.42
N LYS A 71 6.98 9.22 -11.00
CA LYS A 71 7.00 8.57 -9.68
C LYS A 71 7.54 7.15 -9.75
N PHE A 72 7.13 6.42 -10.79
CA PHE A 72 7.56 5.05 -11.07
C PHE A 72 8.12 4.92 -12.46
N TYR A 73 8.94 3.89 -12.65
CA TYR A 73 9.51 3.56 -13.93
C TYR A 73 8.42 3.19 -14.95
N TRP A 74 8.51 3.77 -16.14
CA TRP A 74 7.65 3.46 -17.26
C TRP A 74 8.42 2.58 -18.24
N ARG A 75 7.88 1.40 -18.54
CA ARG A 75 8.47 0.46 -19.49
C ARG A 75 8.10 0.88 -20.91
N ASP A 76 9.09 1.24 -21.71
CA ASP A 76 8.99 1.60 -23.13
C ASP A 76 9.51 0.51 -24.08
N GLN A 77 9.93 -0.64 -23.53
CA GLN A 77 10.46 -1.79 -24.24
C GLN A 77 9.62 -3.06 -24.06
N SER A 78 9.85 -4.09 -24.88
CA SER A 78 9.17 -5.40 -24.74
C SER A 78 9.52 -6.09 -23.42
N PHE A 79 8.71 -7.05 -22.96
CA PHE A 79 9.03 -7.81 -21.75
C PHE A 79 10.34 -8.58 -21.87
N GLU A 80 10.60 -9.20 -23.02
CA GLU A 80 11.83 -9.94 -23.30
C GLU A 80 13.07 -9.04 -23.14
N ALA A 81 13.08 -7.88 -23.82
CA ALA A 81 14.18 -6.93 -23.71
C ALA A 81 14.36 -6.40 -22.28
N TYR A 82 13.25 -6.09 -21.59
CA TYR A 82 13.29 -5.56 -20.24
C TYR A 82 13.80 -6.56 -19.19
N LEU A 83 13.50 -7.86 -19.36
CA LEU A 83 13.96 -8.90 -18.45
C LEU A 83 15.49 -9.10 -18.51
N GLU A 84 16.11 -8.74 -19.63
CA GLU A 84 17.56 -8.82 -19.88
C GLU A 84 18.29 -7.52 -19.54
N ASP A 85 17.59 -6.39 -19.53
CA ASP A 85 18.16 -5.08 -19.23
C ASP A 85 18.29 -4.81 -17.72
N GLU A 86 19.43 -5.19 -17.14
CA GLU A 86 19.72 -4.95 -15.72
C GLU A 86 19.68 -3.46 -15.34
N THR A 87 20.02 -2.56 -16.27
CA THR A 87 20.02 -1.12 -15.98
C THR A 87 18.59 -0.62 -15.81
N ALA A 88 17.67 -1.04 -16.68
CA ALA A 88 16.26 -0.72 -16.53
C ALA A 88 15.64 -1.36 -15.29
N LEU A 89 16.02 -2.59 -14.95
CA LEU A 89 15.54 -3.27 -13.72
C LEU A 89 16.03 -2.54 -12.46
N ASP A 90 17.30 -2.17 -12.39
CA ASP A 90 17.86 -1.43 -11.25
C ASP A 90 17.23 -0.02 -11.16
N ALA A 91 17.01 0.66 -12.30
CA ALA A 91 16.29 1.93 -12.33
C ALA A 91 14.85 1.78 -11.79
N THR A 92 14.15 0.70 -12.16
CA THR A 92 12.78 0.43 -11.68
C THR A 92 12.72 0.30 -10.17
N ILE A 93 13.67 -0.43 -9.59
CA ILE A 93 13.81 -0.58 -8.16
C ILE A 93 14.14 0.77 -7.51
N GLU A 94 15.02 1.57 -8.09
CA GLU A 94 15.39 2.87 -7.52
C GLU A 94 14.22 3.87 -7.54
N TYR A 95 13.43 3.93 -8.61
CA TYR A 95 12.23 4.78 -8.67
C TYR A 95 11.28 4.50 -7.50
N ALA A 96 11.02 3.22 -7.24
CA ALA A 96 10.20 2.73 -6.15
C ALA A 96 10.81 3.02 -4.77
N THR A 97 12.12 2.82 -4.64
CA THR A 97 12.89 3.02 -3.41
C THR A 97 12.90 4.49 -2.99
N ALA A 98 13.12 5.41 -3.92
CA ALA A 98 13.18 6.83 -3.61
C ALA A 98 11.79 7.51 -3.52
N TYR A 99 10.68 6.75 -3.51
CA TYR A 99 9.32 7.31 -3.73
C TYR A 99 8.92 8.43 -2.77
N PHE A 100 9.27 8.29 -1.48
CA PHE A 100 9.00 9.30 -0.46
C PHE A 100 10.07 10.41 -0.39
N GLU A 101 11.12 10.30 -1.20
CA GLU A 101 12.18 11.30 -1.32
C GLU A 101 11.78 12.41 -2.30
N ALA A 102 12.36 13.61 -2.14
CA ALA A 102 12.25 14.74 -3.06
C ALA A 102 10.82 15.19 -3.44
N GLY A 103 9.82 14.90 -2.60
CA GLY A 103 8.44 15.38 -2.81
C GLY A 103 7.66 14.66 -3.93
N ARG A 104 8.10 13.49 -4.38
CA ARG A 104 7.44 12.73 -5.46
C ARG A 104 6.15 12.03 -5.03
N ALA A 105 6.03 11.69 -3.75
CA ALA A 105 4.93 10.92 -3.21
C ALA A 105 3.54 11.54 -3.45
N THR A 106 2.53 10.68 -3.65
CA THR A 106 1.12 11.10 -3.76
C THR A 106 0.57 11.53 -2.41
N THR A 107 0.60 12.84 -2.14
CA THR A 107 0.17 13.40 -0.86
C THR A 107 -1.35 13.35 -0.61
N SER A 108 -2.16 13.14 -1.65
CA SER A 108 -3.61 12.96 -1.49
C SER A 108 -3.97 11.64 -0.81
N TRP A 109 -3.08 10.64 -0.88
CA TRP A 109 -3.28 9.35 -0.25
C TRP A 109 -2.34 9.16 0.94
N PHE A 110 -1.02 9.30 0.75
CA PHE A 110 -0.07 9.09 1.84
C PHE A 110 -0.13 10.21 2.88
N GLY A 111 -0.44 11.43 2.47
CA GLY A 111 -0.26 12.62 3.31
C GLY A 111 1.02 13.36 2.94
N LYS A 112 1.34 14.40 3.69
CA LYS A 112 2.63 15.10 3.67
C LYS A 112 3.14 15.16 5.11
N PRO A 113 4.43 15.44 5.37
CA PRO A 113 4.90 15.70 6.73
C PRO A 113 4.01 16.74 7.42
N ASP A 114 3.62 16.47 8.66
CA ASP A 114 2.69 17.29 9.45
C ASP A 114 1.28 17.46 8.84
N GLY A 115 0.92 16.60 7.88
CA GLY A 115 -0.32 16.65 7.12
C GLY A 115 -1.49 15.89 7.76
N ALA A 116 -2.44 15.47 6.94
CA ALA A 116 -3.47 14.50 7.34
C ALA A 116 -3.20 13.17 6.62
N LYS A 117 -4.22 12.31 6.49
CA LYS A 117 -4.16 11.03 5.75
C LYS A 117 -3.34 9.96 6.49
N LEU A 118 -2.83 8.96 5.76
CA LEU A 118 -2.13 7.83 6.38
C LEU A 118 -0.92 8.28 7.21
N GLU A 119 -0.19 9.31 6.77
CA GLU A 119 0.91 9.90 7.51
C GLU A 119 0.50 10.32 8.93
N ALA A 120 -0.60 11.07 9.08
CA ALA A 120 -1.05 11.50 10.41
C ALA A 120 -1.51 10.35 11.31
N LEU A 121 -1.97 9.22 10.73
CA LEU A 121 -2.25 8.03 11.53
C LEU A 121 -0.94 7.42 12.03
N LEU A 122 0.05 7.26 11.15
CA LEU A 122 1.35 6.68 11.45
C LEU A 122 2.13 7.53 12.44
N GLU A 123 2.10 8.86 12.31
CA GLU A 123 2.72 9.77 13.27
C GLU A 123 2.08 9.63 14.66
N GLY A 124 0.78 9.34 14.72
CA GLY A 124 0.10 8.99 15.98
C GLY A 124 0.61 7.68 16.58
N MET A 125 1.19 6.80 15.77
CA MET A 125 1.86 5.57 16.16
C MET A 125 3.38 5.73 16.31
N ASP A 126 3.89 6.98 16.35
CA ASP A 126 5.32 7.29 16.41
C ASP A 126 6.12 6.76 15.20
N GLN A 127 5.52 6.76 14.01
CA GLN A 127 6.11 6.31 12.74
C GLN A 127 5.86 7.31 11.60
N SER A 128 6.66 7.28 10.53
CA SER A 128 6.52 8.17 9.36
C SER A 128 7.04 7.54 8.06
N PHE A 129 6.42 7.90 6.93
CA PHE A 129 6.99 7.58 5.61
C PHE A 129 8.25 8.39 5.28
N TYR A 130 8.45 9.52 5.96
CA TYR A 130 9.43 10.53 5.58
C TYR A 130 10.72 10.50 6.42
N ASP A 131 10.76 9.69 7.48
CA ASP A 131 11.97 9.45 8.29
C ASP A 131 12.60 8.06 8.06
N GLY A 132 11.98 7.24 7.20
CA GLY A 132 12.44 5.90 6.88
C GLY A 132 11.99 4.80 7.86
N SER A 133 11.10 5.10 8.81
CA SER A 133 10.52 4.10 9.72
C SER A 133 9.39 3.29 9.08
N VAL A 134 8.73 3.80 8.03
CA VAL A 134 7.66 3.12 7.32
C VAL A 134 7.96 2.95 5.83
N ILE A 135 7.68 1.75 5.33
CA ILE A 135 7.63 1.43 3.90
C ILE A 135 6.21 1.00 3.51
N HIS A 136 5.83 1.22 2.25
CA HIS A 136 4.52 0.80 1.74
C HIS A 136 4.66 -0.25 0.63
N VAL A 137 3.74 -1.21 0.62
CA VAL A 137 3.55 -2.13 -0.48
C VAL A 137 2.07 -2.26 -0.79
N ASP A 138 1.75 -2.65 -2.02
CA ASP A 138 0.40 -3.08 -2.35
C ASP A 138 0.29 -4.61 -2.39
N PHE A 139 -0.91 -5.11 -2.09
CA PHE A 139 -1.29 -6.52 -2.31
C PHE A 139 -1.08 -6.91 -3.78
N PHE A 140 -1.66 -6.13 -4.69
CA PHE A 140 -1.55 -6.36 -6.13
C PHE A 140 -0.56 -5.37 -6.73
N LYS A 141 0.59 -5.88 -7.18
CA LYS A 141 1.77 -5.09 -7.61
C LYS A 141 1.59 -4.32 -8.93
N TYR A 142 0.41 -4.38 -9.55
CA TYR A 142 0.18 -3.86 -10.90
C TYR A 142 -0.83 -2.73 -10.91
N ALA A 143 -0.50 -1.68 -11.65
CA ALA A 143 -1.36 -0.52 -11.79
C ALA A 143 -2.57 -0.83 -12.68
N THR A 144 -3.74 -0.33 -12.27
CA THR A 144 -5.00 -0.52 -13.00
C THR A 144 -5.64 0.83 -13.37
N TYR A 145 -6.39 0.85 -14.47
CA TYR A 145 -7.18 2.02 -14.88
C TYR A 145 -8.32 2.34 -13.92
N ARG A 146 -8.95 1.30 -13.36
CA ARG A 146 -10.05 1.40 -12.39
C ARG A 146 -9.60 0.92 -11.02
N GLN A 147 -10.24 1.39 -9.96
CA GLN A 147 -9.97 0.89 -8.61
C GLN A 147 -10.26 -0.60 -8.53
N MET A 148 -9.44 -1.38 -7.81
CA MET A 148 -9.58 -2.83 -7.74
C MET A 148 -10.98 -3.30 -7.33
N GLY A 149 -11.60 -2.63 -6.35
CA GLY A 149 -12.96 -2.94 -5.88
C GLY A 149 -14.07 -2.69 -6.91
N GLN A 150 -13.78 -1.98 -8.01
CA GLN A 150 -14.71 -1.72 -9.12
C GLN A 150 -14.52 -2.71 -10.28
N ILE A 151 -13.51 -3.57 -10.21
CA ILE A 151 -13.22 -4.57 -11.23
C ILE A 151 -13.90 -5.88 -10.81
N ARG A 152 -14.83 -6.37 -11.64
CA ARG A 152 -15.64 -7.57 -11.35
C ARG A 152 -14.83 -8.77 -10.85
N ASP A 153 -13.70 -9.02 -11.50
CA ASP A 153 -12.80 -10.13 -11.20
C ASP A 153 -11.55 -9.68 -10.43
N GLY A 154 -11.51 -8.43 -9.94
CA GLY A 154 -10.34 -7.82 -9.31
C GLY A 154 -9.86 -8.55 -8.06
N ARG A 155 -10.81 -8.92 -7.18
CA ARG A 155 -10.50 -9.72 -5.97
C ARG A 155 -9.85 -11.05 -6.31
N ARG A 156 -10.35 -11.74 -7.34
CA ARG A 156 -9.78 -13.02 -7.80
C ARG A 156 -8.32 -12.88 -8.25
N TRP A 157 -7.96 -11.76 -8.88
CA TRP A 157 -6.59 -11.51 -9.29
C TRP A 157 -5.70 -11.04 -8.13
N MET A 158 -6.24 -10.26 -7.20
CA MET A 158 -5.54 -9.88 -5.97
C MET A 158 -5.20 -11.11 -5.11
N GLU A 159 -6.12 -12.06 -4.99
CA GLU A 159 -5.97 -13.31 -4.24
C GLU A 159 -5.40 -14.46 -5.10
N HIS A 160 -4.89 -14.17 -6.31
CA HIS A 160 -4.27 -15.17 -7.17
C HIS A 160 -3.00 -15.71 -6.49
N PRO A 161 -2.68 -17.03 -6.59
CA PRO A 161 -1.49 -17.60 -5.96
C PRO A 161 -0.19 -16.87 -6.27
N ASP A 162 -0.01 -16.43 -7.52
CA ASP A 162 1.18 -15.65 -7.92
C ASP A 162 1.22 -14.27 -7.23
N SER A 163 0.08 -13.58 -7.08
CA SER A 163 0.00 -12.29 -6.37
C SER A 163 0.35 -12.45 -4.91
N LEU A 164 -0.23 -13.45 -4.24
CA LEU A 164 0.04 -13.75 -2.84
C LEU A 164 1.51 -14.16 -2.64
N ALA A 165 2.05 -15.00 -3.52
CA ALA A 165 3.46 -15.41 -3.47
C ALA A 165 4.42 -14.23 -3.66
N LEU A 166 4.10 -13.28 -4.54
CA LEU A 166 4.87 -12.05 -4.70
C LEU A 166 4.81 -11.19 -3.44
N LEU A 167 3.63 -10.97 -2.86
CA LEU A 167 3.48 -10.23 -1.60
C LEU A 167 4.30 -10.86 -0.47
N GLU A 168 4.18 -12.17 -0.27
CA GLU A 168 4.94 -12.92 0.74
C GLU A 168 6.45 -12.79 0.56
N ARG A 169 6.93 -12.87 -0.68
CA ARG A 169 8.34 -12.67 -0.98
C ARG A 169 8.78 -11.23 -0.74
N THR A 170 7.95 -10.25 -1.05
CA THR A 170 8.21 -8.84 -0.70
C THR A 170 8.32 -8.66 0.81
N ILE A 171 7.37 -9.19 1.59
CA ILE A 171 7.39 -9.12 3.06
C ILE A 171 8.67 -9.76 3.61
N ARG A 172 9.04 -10.94 3.13
CA ARG A 172 10.29 -11.62 3.55
C ARG A 172 11.55 -10.85 3.17
N LEU A 173 11.55 -10.15 2.05
CA LEU A 173 12.69 -9.34 1.61
C LEU A 173 12.84 -8.09 2.49
N ILE A 174 11.73 -7.42 2.81
CA ILE A 174 11.72 -6.21 3.64
C ILE A 174 12.03 -6.54 5.11
N ARG A 175 11.55 -7.69 5.62
CA ARG A 175 11.67 -8.12 7.03
C ARG A 175 11.12 -7.06 8.02
N PRO A 176 9.86 -6.64 7.88
CA PRO A 176 9.30 -5.60 8.74
C PRO A 176 9.08 -6.09 10.17
N GLU A 177 9.12 -5.16 11.13
CA GLU A 177 8.80 -5.43 12.54
C GLU A 177 7.28 -5.50 12.78
N ARG A 178 6.50 -4.85 11.93
CA ARG A 178 5.03 -4.80 12.05
C ARG A 178 4.38 -4.60 10.68
N LEU A 179 3.23 -5.24 10.47
CA LEU A 179 2.39 -5.03 9.30
C LEU A 179 1.17 -4.17 9.66
N ILE A 180 0.87 -3.17 8.84
CA ILE A 180 -0.36 -2.38 8.90
C ILE A 180 -1.18 -2.64 7.62
N VAL A 181 -2.23 -3.45 7.71
CA VAL A 181 -3.05 -3.85 6.55
C VAL A 181 -4.22 -2.88 6.38
N LEU A 182 -4.34 -2.27 5.20
CA LEU A 182 -5.24 -1.13 4.99
C LEU A 182 -6.50 -1.52 4.22
N GLY A 183 -7.66 -1.41 4.86
CA GLY A 183 -8.98 -1.68 4.28
C GLY A 183 -9.49 -3.08 4.65
N ARG A 184 -10.80 -3.17 4.85
CA ARG A 184 -11.47 -4.41 5.26
C ARG A 184 -11.22 -5.58 4.32
N ASP A 185 -11.32 -5.37 3.00
CA ASP A 185 -11.14 -6.44 2.02
C ASP A 185 -9.70 -6.98 2.03
N ASN A 186 -8.72 -6.10 2.22
CA ASN A 186 -7.32 -6.48 2.40
C ASN A 186 -7.12 -7.27 3.70
N CYS A 187 -7.77 -6.87 4.79
CA CYS A 187 -7.72 -7.62 6.06
C CYS A 187 -8.31 -9.03 5.90
N MET A 188 -9.43 -9.16 5.16
CA MET A 188 -10.07 -10.44 4.87
C MET A 188 -9.23 -11.37 3.98
N ALA A 189 -8.34 -10.81 3.16
CA ALA A 189 -7.43 -11.59 2.31
C ALA A 189 -6.22 -12.11 3.09
N MET A 190 -5.89 -11.51 4.25
CA MET A 190 -4.83 -12.02 5.12
C MET A 190 -5.39 -13.05 6.11
N THR A 191 -4.54 -14.00 6.49
CA THR A 191 -4.78 -14.90 7.62
C THR A 191 -4.04 -14.42 8.86
N GLY A 192 -4.53 -14.76 10.05
CA GLY A 192 -3.80 -14.57 11.30
C GLY A 192 -4.35 -13.47 12.23
N PHE A 193 -5.35 -12.71 11.79
CA PHE A 193 -6.13 -11.85 12.67
C PHE A 193 -6.96 -12.69 13.65
N THR A 194 -6.91 -12.34 14.93
CA THR A 194 -7.57 -13.08 16.02
C THR A 194 -8.47 -12.22 16.87
N GLU A 195 -8.23 -10.91 16.91
CA GLU A 195 -8.99 -10.00 17.75
C GLU A 195 -9.46 -8.79 16.96
N LYS A 196 -10.72 -8.39 17.17
CA LYS A 196 -11.36 -7.26 16.51
C LYS A 196 -11.83 -6.25 17.53
N ARG A 197 -11.44 -5.00 17.36
CA ARG A 197 -11.70 -3.90 18.30
C ARG A 197 -12.18 -2.64 17.57
N THR A 198 -12.64 -1.67 18.35
CA THR A 198 -12.98 -0.32 17.89
C THR A 198 -12.17 0.69 18.67
N VAL A 199 -11.79 1.80 18.04
CA VAL A 199 -11.07 2.87 18.74
C VAL A 199 -12.01 3.61 19.69
N THR A 200 -11.58 3.79 20.95
CA THR A 200 -12.33 4.56 21.95
C THR A 200 -12.56 6.00 21.47
N GLY A 201 -13.82 6.44 21.49
CA GLY A 201 -14.22 7.77 20.97
C GLY A 201 -14.44 7.82 19.45
N TYR A 202 -14.03 6.77 18.73
CA TYR A 202 -14.15 6.65 17.28
C TYR A 202 -14.72 5.26 16.91
N PRO A 203 -15.96 4.94 17.29
CA PRO A 203 -16.52 3.59 17.16
C PRO A 203 -16.59 3.06 15.72
N SER A 204 -16.55 3.96 14.74
CA SER A 204 -16.51 3.59 13.32
C SER A 204 -15.09 3.25 12.82
N ALA A 205 -14.05 3.55 13.59
CA ALA A 205 -12.67 3.14 13.33
C ALA A 205 -12.45 1.74 13.93
N VAL A 206 -12.82 0.74 13.15
CA VAL A 206 -12.64 -0.68 13.48
C VAL A 206 -11.25 -1.15 13.06
N TYR A 207 -10.60 -1.92 13.92
CA TYR A 207 -9.30 -2.53 13.64
C TYR A 207 -9.22 -3.97 14.16
N GLU A 208 -8.26 -4.74 13.65
CA GLU A 208 -7.98 -6.12 14.02
C GLU A 208 -6.51 -6.28 14.41
N LEU A 209 -6.24 -7.19 15.35
CA LEU A 209 -4.91 -7.55 15.82
C LEU A 209 -4.66 -9.03 15.58
N GLY A 210 -3.42 -9.39 15.29
CA GLY A 210 -3.02 -10.77 15.05
C GLY A 210 -1.58 -10.91 14.62
N LEU A 211 -1.21 -12.11 14.17
CA LEU A 211 0.15 -12.44 13.77
C LEU A 211 0.18 -12.98 12.34
N HIS A 212 1.13 -12.47 11.57
CA HIS A 212 1.47 -13.05 10.27
C HIS A 212 1.97 -14.49 10.47
N PRO A 213 1.81 -15.41 9.50
CA PRO A 213 2.39 -16.76 9.59
C PRO A 213 3.91 -16.79 9.88
N ALA A 214 4.62 -15.71 9.55
CA ALA A 214 6.04 -15.54 9.86
C ALA A 214 6.32 -15.01 11.29
N GLY A 215 5.30 -14.88 12.14
CA GLY A 215 5.41 -14.36 13.50
C GLY A 215 5.47 -12.82 13.61
N ILE A 216 5.17 -12.10 12.53
CA ILE A 216 5.23 -10.62 12.50
C ILE A 216 3.92 -10.06 13.07
N PRO A 217 3.96 -9.15 14.07
CA PRO A 217 2.80 -8.38 14.53
C PRO A 217 2.01 -7.74 13.39
N MET A 218 0.69 -7.93 13.40
CA MET A 218 -0.21 -7.38 12.39
C MET A 218 -1.33 -6.53 13.01
N VAL A 219 -1.52 -5.34 12.44
CA VAL A 219 -2.68 -4.48 12.70
C VAL A 219 -3.47 -4.32 11.40
N GLY A 220 -4.72 -4.75 11.39
CA GLY A 220 -5.64 -4.61 10.26
C GLY A 220 -6.57 -3.43 10.47
N LEU A 221 -6.63 -2.48 9.54
CA LEU A 221 -7.56 -1.35 9.61
C LEU A 221 -8.75 -1.62 8.67
N HIS A 222 -9.98 -1.63 9.19
CA HIS A 222 -11.18 -1.81 8.34
C HIS A 222 -11.58 -0.55 7.58
N PHE A 223 -10.72 0.47 7.64
CA PHE A 223 -10.83 1.75 6.98
C PHE A 223 -9.49 2.11 6.34
N LYS A 224 -9.51 3.08 5.42
CA LYS A 224 -8.31 3.65 4.81
C LYS A 224 -8.22 5.11 5.23
N PRO A 225 -7.28 5.52 6.10
CA PRO A 225 -7.15 6.91 6.58
C PRO A 225 -7.08 7.97 5.46
N SER A 226 -6.57 7.54 4.31
CA SER A 226 -6.30 8.31 3.11
C SER A 226 -7.54 8.67 2.31
N GLU A 227 -8.45 7.73 2.23
CA GLU A 227 -9.78 7.96 1.70
C GLU A 227 -10.52 8.65 2.85
N VAL A 228 -11.40 9.63 2.56
CA VAL A 228 -12.38 9.99 3.60
C VAL A 228 -13.03 8.67 4.03
N PHE A 229 -13.64 8.55 5.21
CA PHE A 229 -14.43 7.36 5.53
C PHE A 229 -15.69 7.31 4.60
N VAL A 230 -15.48 7.31 3.28
CA VAL A 230 -16.40 7.49 2.15
C VAL A 230 -17.40 6.35 2.17
N GLY A 231 -16.97 5.16 2.61
CA GLY A 231 -17.86 4.03 2.85
C GLY A 231 -18.84 4.23 4.01
N LEU A 232 -18.62 5.20 4.90
CA LEU A 232 -19.50 5.52 6.02
C LEU A 232 -20.44 6.72 5.75
N GLY A 233 -20.33 7.34 4.58
CA GLY A 233 -21.19 8.45 4.14
C GLY A 233 -21.11 9.73 4.99
N ASN A 234 -22.09 10.63 4.82
CA ASN A 234 -22.23 11.89 5.58
C ASN A 234 -22.87 11.69 6.96
N GLY A 235 -22.73 10.49 7.53
CA GLY A 235 -23.31 10.13 8.82
C GLY A 235 -22.53 10.70 10.00
N VAL A 236 -23.17 10.63 11.16
CA VAL A 236 -22.50 10.77 12.46
C VAL A 236 -22.32 9.40 13.09
N ASP A 237 -21.27 9.25 13.88
CA ASP A 237 -21.06 8.04 14.68
C ASP A 237 -21.93 8.04 15.94
N LEU A 238 -21.77 6.99 16.78
CA LEU A 238 -22.51 6.86 18.04
C LEU A 238 -22.21 7.97 19.07
N ASN A 239 -21.14 8.74 18.87
CA ASN A 239 -20.75 9.87 19.72
C ASN A 239 -21.16 11.23 19.11
N GLY A 240 -21.91 11.22 18.00
CA GLY A 240 -22.34 12.44 17.30
C GLY A 240 -21.24 13.10 16.46
N LEU A 241 -20.08 12.48 16.29
CA LEU A 241 -19.01 13.01 15.46
C LEU A 241 -19.24 12.64 14.00
N HIS A 242 -19.18 13.62 13.10
CA HIS A 242 -19.30 13.39 11.67
C HIS A 242 -18.15 12.52 11.15
N HIS A 243 -18.45 11.47 10.38
CA HIS A 243 -17.43 10.53 9.87
C HIS A 243 -16.34 11.23 9.04
N GLY A 244 -16.67 12.30 8.32
CA GLY A 244 -15.69 13.12 7.60
C GLY A 244 -14.64 13.80 8.52
N SER A 245 -14.96 14.00 9.80
CA SER A 245 -14.01 14.56 10.76
C SER A 245 -12.89 13.59 11.10
N TYR A 246 -13.11 12.28 11.03
CA TYR A 246 -12.08 11.28 11.35
C TYR A 246 -10.85 11.41 10.45
N ALA A 247 -11.00 11.96 9.24
CA ALA A 247 -9.90 12.17 8.29
C ALA A 247 -9.05 13.43 8.59
N LYS A 248 -9.40 14.23 9.61
CA LYS A 248 -8.58 15.37 10.04
C LYS A 248 -7.39 14.89 10.84
N ARG A 249 -6.26 15.60 10.71
CA ARG A 249 -4.99 15.32 11.40
C ARG A 249 -5.17 15.03 12.89
N GLU A 250 -5.83 15.92 13.63
CA GLU A 250 -5.99 15.80 15.09
C GLU A 250 -6.70 14.51 15.53
N HIS A 251 -7.62 14.00 14.70
CA HIS A 251 -8.35 12.77 14.97
C HIS A 251 -7.52 11.55 14.57
N LEU A 252 -6.83 11.62 13.43
CA LEU A 252 -5.93 10.56 12.96
C LEU A 252 -4.78 10.30 13.94
N LEU A 253 -4.17 11.36 14.50
CA LEU A 253 -3.13 11.23 15.52
C LEU A 253 -3.67 10.48 16.77
N LYS A 254 -4.88 10.81 17.23
CA LYS A 254 -5.52 10.15 18.38
C LYS A 254 -5.88 8.69 18.09
N ILE A 255 -6.40 8.42 16.89
CA ILE A 255 -6.72 7.06 16.44
C ILE A 255 -5.44 6.23 16.36
N GLY A 256 -4.37 6.78 15.77
CA GLY A 256 -3.05 6.14 15.67
C GLY A 256 -2.49 5.79 17.06
N ALA A 257 -2.45 6.76 17.96
CA ALA A 257 -1.93 6.57 19.32
C ALA A 257 -2.69 5.49 20.11
N HIS A 258 -4.02 5.48 20.00
CA HIS A 258 -4.83 4.45 20.64
C HIS A 258 -4.52 3.06 20.09
N ILE A 259 -4.46 2.91 18.76
CA ILE A 259 -4.17 1.61 18.15
C ILE A 259 -2.75 1.15 18.49
N HIS A 260 -1.77 2.06 18.51
CA HIS A 260 -0.39 1.73 18.88
C HIS A 260 -0.30 1.18 20.31
N GLN A 261 -0.93 1.87 21.27
CA GLN A 261 -0.97 1.44 22.66
C GLN A 261 -1.64 0.06 22.82
N GLU A 262 -2.78 -0.15 22.18
CA GLU A 262 -3.52 -1.40 22.26
C GLU A 262 -2.78 -2.56 21.59
N ALA A 263 -2.08 -2.29 20.48
CA ALA A 263 -1.24 -3.26 19.80
C ALA A 263 -0.05 -3.67 20.69
N ASP A 264 0.62 -2.71 21.34
CA ASP A 264 1.76 -3.03 22.21
C ASP A 264 1.35 -3.88 23.42
N ILE A 265 0.17 -3.63 24.01
CA ILE A 265 -0.40 -4.48 25.07
C ILE A 265 -0.71 -5.89 24.57
N PHE A 266 -1.17 -6.01 23.32
CA PHE A 266 -1.53 -7.32 22.74
C PHE A 266 -0.29 -8.15 22.34
N PHE A 267 0.80 -7.50 21.92
CA PHE A 267 2.01 -8.16 21.42
C PHE A 267 3.14 -8.28 22.44
N SER A 268 3.00 -7.68 23.64
CA SER A 268 3.93 -7.84 24.77
C SER A 268 3.87 -9.24 25.38
#